data_AF-A0A1I1WY44-F1
#
_entry.id   AF-A0A1I1WY44-F1
#
_cell.length_a   1.000
_cell.length_b   1.000
_cell.length_c   1.000
_cell.angle_alpha   90.00
_cell.angle_beta   90.00
_cell.angle_gamma   90.00
#
_symmetry.space_group_name_H-M   'P 1'
#
loop_
_entity.id
_entity.type
_entity.pdbx_description
1 polymer ?
#
loop_
_entity_poly.entity_id
_entity_poly.type
_entity_poly.pdbx_seq_one_letter_code
_entity_poly.pdbx_strand_id
1 'polypeptide(L)'
;MFSVDKGVFVVAALSIGLVGCDEQVERAHAGTPIDGEVTFRNLADNGVELNGPLMNGMRMNGMRMNGMRMNGMRMNGMRMNTSQLNNFAITSGSLISALLDSIQRSGADLVDAEYDFDYEITPGNYAHKKLRIAGVVQSSTDSDIYFNDVRYQVDAATWDYLCRDGASNPTEAIALNFAWDETTGSRLEYPDAFTWACRGAALAKAVEWGYAPWRTAGATSLKDAHQAAVRMIRADYCGTGVTHTVNGNPIDVSDKWGLQEPGTAWPVEAKWGPDGAVCLNTPRRQAWSRATVVDECVAAGRGVLPYCTNNDPSEFGGLLMTQANAL
;
A
#
# COMPACT_ATOMS: atom_id res chain seq x y z
N MET A 1 6.83 -85.89 -10.71
CA MET A 1 8.03 -85.70 -11.53
C MET A 1 8.58 -84.32 -11.21
N PHE A 2 9.81 -84.21 -10.72
CA PHE A 2 10.40 -82.91 -10.39
C PHE A 2 10.77 -82.15 -11.66
N SER A 3 10.48 -80.85 -11.70
CA SER A 3 11.44 -79.88 -12.22
C SER A 3 11.23 -78.56 -11.50
N VAL A 4 12.33 -77.99 -11.00
CA VAL A 4 12.40 -76.64 -10.46
C VAL A 4 12.94 -75.77 -11.58
N ASP A 5 12.36 -74.61 -11.84
CA ASP A 5 13.19 -73.44 -12.07
C ASP A 5 12.50 -72.11 -11.73
N LYS A 6 13.32 -71.12 -11.39
CA LYS A 6 12.87 -69.84 -10.80
C LYS A 6 12.93 -68.72 -11.84
N GLY A 7 11.91 -67.86 -11.85
CA GLY A 7 11.92 -66.58 -12.57
C GLY A 7 10.84 -65.66 -12.02
N VAL A 8 11.23 -64.52 -11.47
CA VAL A 8 10.35 -63.56 -10.78
C VAL A 8 10.15 -62.33 -11.66
N PHE A 9 8.92 -61.79 -11.81
CA PHE A 9 8.55 -60.41 -11.43
C PHE A 9 7.11 -60.02 -11.85
N VAL A 10 6.28 -59.82 -10.82
CA VAL A 10 5.21 -58.81 -10.58
C VAL A 10 4.54 -58.07 -11.76
N VAL A 11 3.19 -58.03 -11.74
CA VAL A 11 2.26 -56.86 -11.77
C VAL A 11 0.95 -57.23 -12.51
N ALA A 12 -0.19 -57.11 -11.81
CA ALA A 12 -1.44 -56.51 -12.28
C ALA A 12 -2.60 -56.85 -11.31
N ALA A 13 -3.15 -55.85 -10.62
CA ALA A 13 -4.45 -55.94 -9.98
C ALA A 13 -5.44 -55.07 -10.76
N LEU A 14 -6.56 -55.65 -11.16
CA LEU A 14 -7.53 -55.07 -12.09
C LEU A 14 -8.75 -54.54 -11.30
N SER A 15 -9.19 -53.30 -11.57
CA SER A 15 -10.51 -52.84 -11.12
C SER A 15 -11.13 -51.78 -12.05
N ILE A 16 -12.22 -52.19 -12.69
CA ILE A 16 -13.23 -51.39 -13.41
C ILE A 16 -14.56 -51.94 -12.86
N GLY A 17 -15.63 -51.20 -12.56
CA GLY A 17 -15.96 -49.77 -12.66
C GLY A 17 -17.47 -49.60 -12.41
N LEU A 18 -18.04 -48.43 -12.75
CA LEU A 18 -19.47 -48.03 -12.59
C LEU A 18 -19.87 -47.62 -11.15
N VAL A 19 -20.15 -46.36 -10.77
CA VAL A 19 -20.87 -45.17 -11.34
C VAL A 19 -22.36 -45.10 -10.94
N GLY A 20 -22.72 -44.02 -10.24
CA GLY A 20 -24.08 -43.59 -9.91
C GLY A 20 -24.09 -42.40 -8.94
N CYS A 21 -24.53 -41.23 -9.38
CA CYS A 21 -24.66 -39.98 -8.60
C CYS A 21 -25.95 -40.00 -7.72
N ASP A 22 -26.30 -39.06 -6.83
CA ASP A 22 -25.86 -37.69 -6.46
C ASP A 22 -25.85 -37.59 -4.90
N GLU A 23 -25.53 -36.51 -4.19
CA GLU A 23 -25.35 -35.07 -4.50
C GLU A 23 -24.24 -34.49 -3.56
N GLN A 24 -23.70 -33.30 -3.85
CA GLN A 24 -23.03 -32.45 -2.85
C GLN A 24 -23.46 -30.97 -3.02
N VAL A 25 -23.99 -30.38 -1.96
CA VAL A 25 -24.39 -28.96 -1.93
C VAL A 25 -23.14 -28.09 -1.84
N GLU A 26 -22.81 -27.39 -2.93
CA GLU A 26 -21.76 -26.37 -2.91
C GLU A 26 -22.15 -25.20 -1.99
N ARG A 27 -21.29 -24.90 -1.01
CA ARG A 27 -21.16 -23.55 -0.46
C ARG A 27 -19.87 -22.94 -0.95
N ALA A 28 -19.97 -22.13 -1.99
CA ALA A 28 -18.86 -21.33 -2.49
C ALA A 28 -18.47 -20.24 -1.46
N HIS A 29 -17.47 -20.55 -0.63
CA HIS A 29 -16.63 -19.54 0.01
C HIS A 29 -15.20 -19.73 -0.51
N ALA A 30 -14.94 -19.15 -1.69
CA ALA A 30 -13.59 -19.02 -2.22
C ALA A 30 -12.80 -18.04 -1.33
N GLY A 31 -12.05 -18.58 -0.38
CA GLY A 31 -11.10 -17.79 0.41
C GLY A 31 -9.96 -17.29 -0.49
N THR A 32 -9.60 -16.02 -0.37
CA THR A 32 -8.37 -15.50 -0.98
C THR A 32 -7.18 -16.23 -0.34
N PRO A 33 -6.13 -16.63 -1.09
CA PRO A 33 -4.92 -17.19 -0.51
C PRO A 33 -4.33 -16.26 0.55
N ILE A 34 -3.64 -16.82 1.55
CA ILE A 34 -3.09 -16.06 2.69
C ILE A 34 -1.55 -16.03 2.60
N ASP A 35 -0.94 -14.86 2.74
CA ASP A 35 0.52 -14.66 2.70
C ASP A 35 1.18 -15.05 4.03
N GLY A 36 2.44 -15.52 3.99
CA GLY A 36 3.08 -16.25 5.08
C GLY A 36 4.49 -15.79 5.46
N GLU A 37 4.70 -14.50 5.76
CA GLU A 37 5.91 -14.06 6.50
C GLU A 37 5.63 -12.89 7.45
N VAL A 38 6.42 -12.78 8.54
CA VAL A 38 6.27 -11.81 9.64
C VAL A 38 7.64 -11.24 10.01
N THR A 39 7.73 -9.95 10.36
CA THR A 39 8.68 -9.26 11.30
C THR A 39 8.80 -7.76 10.93
N PHE A 40 9.24 -6.78 11.73
CA PHE A 40 9.61 -6.63 13.16
C PHE A 40 8.89 -5.39 13.75
N ARG A 41 8.81 -5.22 15.09
CA ARG A 41 8.02 -4.15 15.74
C ARG A 41 8.76 -2.98 16.42
N ASN A 42 10.10 -3.02 16.57
CA ASN A 42 10.78 -2.11 17.51
C ASN A 42 11.82 -1.15 16.89
N LEU A 43 12.06 -1.25 15.59
CA LEU A 43 12.88 -0.30 14.83
C LEU A 43 12.43 -0.39 13.38
N ALA A 44 12.10 0.75 12.78
CA ALA A 44 11.43 0.78 11.49
C ALA A 44 12.23 1.59 10.46
N ASP A 45 12.35 1.05 9.24
CA ASP A 45 12.96 1.79 8.13
C ASP A 45 11.99 2.84 7.60
N ASN A 46 12.48 4.07 7.48
CA ASN A 46 11.78 5.19 6.85
C ASN A 46 11.64 5.01 5.30
N GLY A 47 11.32 6.08 4.57
CA GLY A 47 11.42 6.09 3.10
C GLY A 47 11.11 7.44 2.48
N VAL A 48 11.77 7.78 1.37
CA VAL A 48 11.60 9.08 0.68
C VAL A 48 10.39 9.10 -0.26
N GLU A 49 10.11 7.95 -0.89
CA GLU A 49 9.03 7.81 -1.86
C GLU A 49 7.67 7.86 -1.17
N LEU A 50 6.87 8.84 -1.58
CA LEU A 50 5.47 8.96 -1.19
C LEU A 50 4.72 7.66 -1.50
N ASN A 51 4.87 7.19 -2.74
CA ASN A 51 4.30 5.95 -3.22
C ASN A 51 5.22 5.37 -4.30
N GLY A 52 5.31 4.03 -4.37
CA GLY A 52 6.23 3.33 -5.28
C GLY A 52 5.77 3.02 -6.73
N PRO A 53 4.54 3.33 -7.21
CA PRO A 53 4.14 2.89 -8.54
C PRO A 53 4.74 3.80 -9.58
N LEU A 54 5.66 3.26 -10.40
CA LEU A 54 6.39 4.00 -11.43
C LEU A 54 6.26 3.30 -12.78
N MET A 55 5.36 3.81 -13.63
CA MET A 55 5.22 3.32 -15.00
C MET A 55 5.96 4.23 -15.98
N ASN A 56 7.14 3.83 -16.45
CA ASN A 56 7.95 4.64 -17.37
C ASN A 56 8.19 6.09 -16.87
N GLY A 57 8.30 6.28 -15.54
CA GLY A 57 8.45 7.58 -14.89
C GLY A 57 7.13 8.25 -14.44
N MET A 58 5.96 7.70 -14.77
CA MET A 58 4.66 8.19 -14.30
C MET A 58 4.35 7.64 -12.90
N ARG A 59 4.00 8.50 -11.94
CA ARG A 59 3.49 8.12 -10.61
C ARG A 59 1.97 7.89 -10.67
N MET A 60 1.43 6.98 -9.84
CA MET A 60 0.01 6.62 -9.83
C MET A 60 -0.72 6.98 -8.51
N ASN A 61 -0.71 8.24 -8.11
CA ASN A 61 -1.26 8.65 -6.80
C ASN A 61 -2.76 9.01 -6.84
N GLY A 62 -3.53 8.15 -7.49
CA GLY A 62 -4.99 8.19 -7.48
C GLY A 62 -5.60 8.03 -8.87
N MET A 63 -6.58 7.14 -8.97
CA MET A 63 -7.44 6.94 -10.14
C MET A 63 -8.91 7.07 -9.69
N ARG A 64 -9.73 7.81 -10.43
CA ARG A 64 -11.18 7.85 -10.17
C ARG A 64 -11.90 6.73 -10.88
N MET A 65 -12.82 6.11 -10.15
CA MET A 65 -13.67 5.02 -10.64
C MET A 65 -14.76 5.53 -11.59
N ASN A 66 -15.14 6.82 -11.49
CA ASN A 66 -16.26 7.44 -12.23
C ASN A 66 -15.85 8.56 -13.22
N GLY A 67 -14.71 8.42 -13.91
CA GLY A 67 -14.45 9.12 -15.17
C GLY A 67 -13.99 10.59 -15.12
N MET A 68 -13.76 11.18 -13.95
CA MET A 68 -13.06 12.47 -13.81
C MET A 68 -11.54 12.28 -13.67
N ARG A 69 -10.74 13.27 -14.11
CA ARG A 69 -9.28 13.18 -14.09
C ARG A 69 -8.69 13.46 -12.70
N MET A 70 -7.62 12.76 -12.35
CA MET A 70 -6.66 13.18 -11.32
C MET A 70 -5.26 12.92 -11.86
N ASN A 71 -4.34 13.87 -11.66
CA ASN A 71 -2.95 13.80 -12.14
C ASN A 71 -2.85 13.41 -13.65
N GLY A 72 -3.79 13.91 -14.47
CA GLY A 72 -3.88 13.59 -15.90
C GLY A 72 -4.43 12.20 -16.25
N MET A 73 -4.69 11.33 -15.28
CA MET A 73 -5.20 9.96 -15.49
C MET A 73 -6.73 9.91 -15.57
N ARG A 74 -7.27 9.15 -16.53
CA ARG A 74 -8.69 8.79 -16.65
C ARG A 74 -8.84 7.28 -16.88
N MET A 75 -9.61 6.60 -16.03
CA MET A 75 -10.01 5.21 -16.28
C MET A 75 -11.09 5.17 -17.38
N ASN A 76 -10.89 4.34 -18.40
CA ASN A 76 -11.79 4.19 -19.55
C ASN A 76 -12.68 2.95 -19.46
N GLY A 77 -12.28 1.97 -18.66
CA GLY A 77 -13.05 0.76 -18.42
C GLY A 77 -12.21 -0.29 -17.69
N MET A 78 -12.88 -1.33 -17.24
CA MET A 78 -12.28 -2.49 -16.61
C MET A 78 -12.93 -3.72 -17.19
N ARG A 79 -12.15 -4.76 -17.49
CA ARG A 79 -12.65 -5.96 -18.15
C ARG A 79 -11.92 -7.19 -17.68
N MET A 80 -12.63 -8.30 -17.62
CA MET A 80 -12.04 -9.62 -17.40
C MET A 80 -12.36 -10.47 -18.63
N ASN A 81 -11.31 -10.98 -19.27
CA ASN A 81 -11.42 -11.60 -20.60
C ASN A 81 -12.15 -10.66 -21.60
N THR A 82 -13.32 -11.08 -22.10
CA THR A 82 -14.17 -10.32 -23.03
C THR A 82 -15.29 -9.51 -22.35
N SER A 83 -15.51 -9.70 -21.04
CA SER A 83 -16.64 -9.13 -20.31
C SER A 83 -16.24 -7.86 -19.53
N GLN A 84 -17.14 -6.89 -19.45
CA GLN A 84 -16.93 -5.64 -18.71
C GLN A 84 -17.17 -5.84 -17.21
N LEU A 85 -16.27 -5.29 -16.39
CA LEU A 85 -16.41 -5.19 -14.94
C LEU A 85 -17.02 -3.83 -14.60
N ASN A 86 -18.11 -3.85 -13.83
CA ASN A 86 -18.86 -2.66 -13.41
C ASN A 86 -18.76 -2.48 -11.89
N ASN A 87 -19.11 -1.30 -11.37
CA ASN A 87 -19.14 -1.01 -9.93
C ASN A 87 -17.86 -1.44 -9.18
N PHE A 88 -16.69 -1.17 -9.75
CA PHE A 88 -15.44 -1.36 -9.03
C PHE A 88 -15.41 -0.49 -7.78
N ALA A 89 -15.08 -1.08 -6.64
CA ALA A 89 -15.06 -0.41 -5.35
C ALA A 89 -14.15 -1.15 -4.35
N ILE A 90 -13.57 -0.39 -3.42
CA ILE A 90 -13.01 -0.94 -2.18
C ILE A 90 -14.19 -1.12 -1.20
N THR A 91 -14.39 -2.34 -0.70
CA THR A 91 -15.60 -2.73 0.07
C THR A 91 -15.35 -2.99 1.55
N SER A 92 -14.19 -3.54 1.91
CA SER A 92 -13.82 -3.79 3.31
C SER A 92 -12.31 -3.75 3.44
N GLY A 93 -11.79 -2.84 4.27
CA GLY A 93 -10.35 -2.61 4.36
C GLY A 93 -9.74 -2.20 3.02
N SER A 94 -8.79 -2.98 2.51
CA SER A 94 -8.27 -2.84 1.13
C SER A 94 -8.83 -3.87 0.14
N LEU A 95 -9.90 -4.60 0.48
CA LEU A 95 -10.54 -5.56 -0.43
C LEU A 95 -11.25 -4.82 -1.56
N ILE A 96 -10.75 -5.03 -2.78
CA ILE A 96 -11.40 -4.61 -4.02
C ILE A 96 -12.46 -5.63 -4.46
N SER A 97 -13.54 -5.10 -5.05
CA SER A 97 -14.60 -5.88 -5.67
C SER A 97 -15.12 -5.19 -6.94
N ALA A 98 -15.73 -5.96 -7.83
CA ALA A 98 -16.47 -5.48 -9.00
C ALA A 98 -17.61 -6.43 -9.36
N LEU A 99 -18.56 -5.99 -10.19
CA LEU A 99 -19.62 -6.82 -10.77
C LEU A 99 -19.17 -7.35 -12.14
N LEU A 100 -19.13 -8.67 -12.29
CA LEU A 100 -19.00 -9.40 -13.55
C LEU A 100 -20.33 -10.10 -13.85
N ASP A 101 -21.00 -9.73 -14.94
CA ASP A 101 -22.29 -10.32 -15.34
C ASP A 101 -23.34 -10.34 -14.19
N SER A 102 -23.39 -9.24 -13.43
CA SER A 102 -24.21 -9.03 -12.21
C SER A 102 -23.83 -9.86 -10.98
N ILE A 103 -22.77 -10.68 -11.05
CA ILE A 103 -22.19 -11.41 -9.92
C ILE A 103 -21.06 -10.58 -9.32
N GLN A 104 -21.08 -10.38 -7.99
CA GLN A 104 -19.98 -9.73 -7.29
C GLN A 104 -18.75 -10.64 -7.24
N ARG A 105 -17.62 -10.10 -7.68
CA ARG A 105 -16.28 -10.68 -7.68
C ARG A 105 -15.39 -9.84 -6.78
N SER A 106 -14.51 -10.46 -5.99
CA SER A 106 -13.64 -9.76 -5.03
C SER A 106 -12.35 -10.50 -4.76
N GLY A 107 -11.28 -9.77 -4.46
CA GLY A 107 -9.99 -10.37 -4.11
C GLY A 107 -9.44 -11.24 -5.25
N ALA A 108 -9.13 -12.50 -4.97
CA ALA A 108 -8.61 -13.45 -5.96
C ALA A 108 -9.52 -13.66 -7.19
N ASP A 109 -10.85 -13.46 -7.06
CA ASP A 109 -11.80 -13.49 -8.18
C ASP A 109 -11.56 -12.38 -9.24
N LEU A 110 -10.68 -11.41 -8.96
CA LEU A 110 -10.32 -10.31 -9.86
C LEU A 110 -8.94 -10.49 -10.54
N VAL A 111 -8.29 -11.64 -10.38
CA VAL A 111 -7.06 -11.97 -11.14
C VAL A 111 -7.37 -12.03 -12.64
N ASP A 112 -6.44 -11.52 -13.45
CA ASP A 112 -6.58 -11.23 -14.89
C ASP A 112 -7.63 -10.16 -15.26
N ALA A 113 -8.15 -9.38 -14.29
CA ALA A 113 -8.84 -8.14 -14.59
C ALA A 113 -7.85 -7.12 -15.20
N GLU A 114 -8.16 -6.62 -16.39
CA GLU A 114 -7.43 -5.55 -17.09
C GLU A 114 -8.15 -4.21 -16.95
N TYR A 115 -7.36 -3.15 -16.81
CA TYR A 115 -7.78 -1.77 -16.62
C TYR A 115 -7.23 -0.97 -17.79
N ASP A 116 -8.09 -0.40 -18.64
CA ASP A 116 -7.66 0.50 -19.71
C ASP A 116 -7.79 1.96 -19.20
N PHE A 117 -6.71 2.73 -19.27
CA PHE A 117 -6.68 4.12 -18.81
C PHE A 117 -5.85 5.04 -19.73
N ASP A 118 -6.26 6.30 -19.77
CA ASP A 118 -5.57 7.36 -20.51
C ASP A 118 -4.77 8.21 -19.53
N TYR A 119 -3.53 8.54 -19.90
CA TYR A 119 -2.68 9.50 -19.18
C TYR A 119 -2.28 10.66 -20.07
N GLU A 120 -2.49 11.89 -19.60
CA GLU A 120 -2.14 13.14 -20.28
C GLU A 120 -0.62 13.39 -20.24
N ILE A 121 0.07 13.21 -21.37
CA ILE A 121 1.52 13.47 -21.48
C ILE A 121 1.79 14.98 -21.57
N THR A 122 1.00 15.66 -22.40
CA THR A 122 0.97 17.12 -22.56
C THR A 122 -0.49 17.54 -22.71
N PRO A 123 -0.86 18.80 -22.43
CA PRO A 123 -2.25 19.25 -22.54
C PRO A 123 -2.90 18.86 -23.89
N GLY A 124 -3.95 18.04 -23.85
CA GLY A 124 -4.66 17.53 -25.02
C GLY A 124 -4.04 16.30 -25.72
N ASN A 125 -2.96 15.72 -25.22
CA ASN A 125 -2.29 14.53 -25.77
C ASN A 125 -2.21 13.41 -24.73
N TYR A 126 -2.77 12.24 -25.05
CA TYR A 126 -2.92 11.12 -24.11
C TYR A 126 -2.22 9.86 -24.60
N ALA A 127 -1.53 9.16 -23.70
CA ALA A 127 -1.15 7.77 -23.90
C ALA A 127 -2.22 6.84 -23.34
N HIS A 128 -2.64 5.87 -24.14
CA HIS A 128 -3.37 4.70 -23.68
C HIS A 128 -2.41 3.74 -22.97
N LYS A 129 -2.79 3.27 -21.78
CA LYS A 129 -2.04 2.31 -20.99
C LYS A 129 -2.99 1.27 -20.37
N LYS A 130 -2.42 0.12 -20.00
CA LYS A 130 -3.15 -0.94 -19.33
C LYS A 130 -2.50 -1.32 -18.01
N LEU A 131 -3.31 -1.56 -16.98
CA LEU A 131 -2.93 -2.38 -15.83
C LEU A 131 -3.61 -3.74 -15.92
N ARG A 132 -3.07 -4.70 -15.17
CA ARG A 132 -3.67 -6.00 -14.87
C ARG A 132 -3.44 -6.35 -13.40
N ILE A 133 -4.42 -6.93 -12.73
CA ILE A 133 -4.19 -7.69 -11.50
C ILE A 133 -3.67 -9.07 -11.87
N ALA A 134 -2.41 -9.36 -11.57
CA ALA A 134 -1.79 -10.67 -11.78
C ALA A 134 -1.92 -11.61 -10.57
N GLY A 135 -2.24 -11.08 -9.39
CA GLY A 135 -2.45 -11.86 -8.17
C GLY A 135 -3.09 -11.03 -7.06
N VAL A 136 -3.88 -11.67 -6.19
CA VAL A 136 -4.39 -11.06 -4.94
C VAL A 136 -4.26 -12.06 -3.80
N VAL A 137 -3.65 -11.63 -2.70
CA VAL A 137 -3.37 -12.43 -1.51
C VAL A 137 -3.78 -11.64 -0.27
N GLN A 138 -4.45 -12.27 0.70
CA GLN A 138 -4.83 -11.67 1.97
C GLN A 138 -3.65 -11.75 2.95
N SER A 139 -3.46 -10.73 3.80
CA SER A 139 -2.46 -10.82 4.87
C SER A 139 -2.85 -11.88 5.91
N SER A 140 -1.88 -12.68 6.38
CA SER A 140 -2.07 -13.60 7.52
C SER A 140 -2.22 -12.89 8.86
N THR A 141 -1.68 -11.67 9.00
CA THR A 141 -1.69 -10.91 10.26
C THR A 141 -2.88 -9.97 10.37
N ASP A 142 -3.40 -9.51 9.24
CA ASP A 142 -4.38 -8.43 9.15
C ASP A 142 -5.46 -8.76 8.11
N SER A 143 -6.59 -9.29 8.56
CA SER A 143 -7.64 -9.86 7.69
C SER A 143 -8.40 -8.86 6.81
N ASP A 144 -8.21 -7.55 7.02
CA ASP A 144 -8.73 -6.46 6.19
C ASP A 144 -7.68 -5.89 5.21
N ILE A 145 -6.46 -6.45 5.19
CA ILE A 145 -5.38 -6.09 4.25
C ILE A 145 -5.23 -7.18 3.17
N TYR A 146 -5.16 -6.72 1.93
CA TYR A 146 -4.99 -7.53 0.72
C TYR A 146 -3.87 -6.93 -0.14
N PHE A 147 -2.89 -7.76 -0.45
CA PHE A 147 -1.76 -7.48 -1.32
C PHE A 147 -2.12 -7.86 -2.77
N ASN A 148 -1.89 -6.95 -3.70
CA ASN A 148 -2.24 -7.08 -5.11
C ASN A 148 -0.97 -6.99 -5.96
N ASP A 149 -0.60 -8.06 -6.68
CA ASP A 149 0.38 -7.98 -7.76
C ASP A 149 -0.32 -7.26 -8.93
N VAL A 150 0.05 -6.01 -9.14
CA VAL A 150 -0.47 -5.17 -10.22
C VAL A 150 0.66 -4.96 -11.22
N ARG A 151 0.36 -5.19 -12.49
CA ARG A 151 1.32 -5.08 -13.60
C ARG A 151 0.83 -4.11 -14.65
N TYR A 152 1.75 -3.41 -15.30
CA TYR A 152 1.43 -2.52 -16.42
C TYR A 152 1.94 -3.08 -17.74
N GLN A 153 1.23 -2.76 -18.82
CA GLN A 153 1.61 -3.19 -20.16
C GLN A 153 2.76 -2.34 -20.70
N VAL A 154 3.89 -3.00 -21.01
CA VAL A 154 5.06 -2.39 -21.66
C VAL A 154 4.86 -2.42 -23.18
N ASP A 155 4.50 -3.58 -23.72
CA ASP A 155 4.17 -3.81 -25.13
C ASP A 155 3.07 -4.88 -25.28
N ALA A 156 2.74 -5.30 -26.51
CA ALA A 156 1.66 -6.25 -26.77
C ALA A 156 1.79 -7.60 -26.03
N ALA A 157 3.01 -8.05 -25.72
CA ALA A 157 3.29 -9.32 -25.03
C ALA A 157 3.88 -9.12 -23.62
N THR A 158 4.59 -8.01 -23.38
CA THR A 158 5.33 -7.77 -22.15
C THR A 158 4.53 -6.98 -21.11
N TRP A 159 4.47 -7.52 -19.89
CA TRP A 159 3.94 -6.88 -18.69
C TRP A 159 5.05 -6.77 -17.64
N ASP A 160 5.17 -5.62 -16.97
CA ASP A 160 6.10 -5.42 -15.87
C ASP A 160 5.38 -4.96 -14.60
N TYR A 161 6.00 -5.14 -13.44
CA TYR A 161 5.41 -4.82 -12.14
C TYR A 161 5.19 -3.32 -11.98
N LEU A 162 3.99 -2.94 -11.52
CA LEU A 162 3.67 -1.57 -11.18
C LEU A 162 4.48 -1.09 -9.98
N CYS A 163 4.60 -1.94 -8.97
CA CYS A 163 5.20 -1.63 -7.69
C CYS A 163 6.59 -2.26 -7.56
N ARG A 164 7.54 -1.46 -7.04
CA ARG A 164 8.88 -1.90 -6.68
C ARG A 164 9.26 -1.36 -5.30
N ASP A 165 10.08 -2.12 -4.57
CA ASP A 165 10.63 -1.72 -3.27
C ASP A 165 11.79 -0.71 -3.41
N GLY A 166 12.36 -0.29 -2.27
CA GLY A 166 13.51 0.62 -2.24
C GLY A 166 14.81 0.06 -2.83
N ALA A 167 14.87 -1.24 -3.13
CA ALA A 167 15.96 -1.94 -3.80
C ALA A 167 15.61 -2.30 -5.28
N SER A 168 14.50 -1.79 -5.80
CA SER A 168 13.94 -2.05 -7.14
C SER A 168 13.40 -3.47 -7.40
N ASN A 169 13.27 -4.31 -6.37
CA ASN A 169 12.61 -5.62 -6.51
C ASN A 169 11.10 -5.42 -6.71
N PRO A 170 10.42 -6.29 -7.48
CA PRO A 170 8.97 -6.37 -7.51
C PRO A 170 8.35 -6.49 -6.12
N THR A 171 7.22 -5.83 -5.88
CA THR A 171 6.43 -5.95 -4.65
C THR A 171 4.95 -5.67 -4.93
N GLU A 172 4.05 -5.99 -4.01
CA GLU A 172 2.61 -5.78 -4.19
C GLU A 172 2.12 -4.36 -3.85
N ALA A 173 0.85 -4.10 -4.19
CA ALA A 173 0.10 -2.92 -3.79
C ALA A 173 -1.02 -3.23 -2.79
N ILE A 174 -1.26 -2.30 -1.86
CA ILE A 174 -2.47 -2.21 -1.05
C ILE A 174 -3.40 -1.19 -1.72
N ALA A 175 -4.68 -1.52 -1.93
CA ALA A 175 -5.65 -0.56 -2.45
C ALA A 175 -6.12 0.41 -1.35
N LEU A 176 -5.89 1.71 -1.52
CA LEU A 176 -6.34 2.75 -0.57
C LEU A 176 -7.45 3.60 -1.18
N ASN A 177 -8.51 3.88 -0.41
CA ASN A 177 -9.70 4.62 -0.86
C ASN A 177 -9.56 6.15 -0.79
N PHE A 178 -8.46 6.69 -1.34
CA PHE A 178 -8.23 8.13 -1.57
C PHE A 178 -7.27 8.33 -2.76
N ALA A 179 -7.07 9.60 -3.14
CA ALA A 179 -5.92 10.03 -3.94
C ALA A 179 -4.90 10.78 -3.07
N TRP A 180 -3.69 10.98 -3.57
CA TRP A 180 -2.67 11.81 -2.93
C TRP A 180 -2.07 12.79 -3.94
N ASP A 181 -1.90 14.03 -3.52
CA ASP A 181 -1.21 15.05 -4.29
C ASP A 181 0.28 14.67 -4.45
N GLU A 182 0.78 14.64 -5.68
CA GLU A 182 2.13 14.13 -5.98
C GLU A 182 3.26 15.07 -5.58
N THR A 183 2.98 16.36 -5.48
CA THR A 183 3.97 17.38 -5.13
C THR A 183 4.10 17.46 -3.62
N THR A 184 2.98 17.63 -2.94
CA THR A 184 2.91 17.84 -1.50
C THR A 184 2.83 16.55 -0.71
N GLY A 185 2.29 15.45 -1.25
CA GLY A 185 2.01 14.23 -0.50
C GLY A 185 0.76 14.32 0.39
N SER A 186 -0.11 15.31 0.17
CA SER A 186 -1.35 15.50 0.92
C SER A 186 -2.45 14.55 0.43
N ARG A 187 -3.18 13.90 1.35
CA ARG A 187 -4.39 13.14 1.01
C ARG A 187 -5.43 14.06 0.38
N LEU A 188 -6.07 13.59 -0.69
CA LEU A 188 -7.15 14.27 -1.39
C LEU A 188 -8.46 13.52 -1.12
N GLU A 189 -9.43 14.19 -0.50
CA GLU A 189 -10.74 13.63 -0.12
C GLU A 189 -11.67 13.49 -1.36
N TYR A 190 -11.35 12.51 -2.20
CA TYR A 190 -12.16 12.10 -3.34
C TYR A 190 -12.73 10.70 -3.06
N PRO A 191 -14.02 10.56 -2.70
CA PRO A 191 -14.60 9.28 -2.27
C PRO A 191 -14.79 8.27 -3.41
N ASP A 192 -14.60 8.69 -4.66
CA ASP A 192 -14.59 7.87 -5.87
C ASP A 192 -13.16 7.59 -6.37
N ALA A 193 -12.13 7.96 -5.61
CA ALA A 193 -10.72 7.74 -5.93
C ALA A 193 -10.14 6.54 -5.18
N PHE A 194 -9.26 5.80 -5.86
CA PHE A 194 -8.38 4.84 -5.19
C PHE A 194 -6.93 4.97 -5.66
N THR A 195 -6.00 4.58 -4.79
CA THR A 195 -4.56 4.56 -5.06
C THR A 195 -4.02 3.16 -4.85
N TRP A 196 -3.20 2.67 -5.78
CA TRP A 196 -2.33 1.52 -5.54
C TRP A 196 -1.15 1.98 -4.70
N ALA A 197 -1.20 1.73 -3.39
CA ALA A 197 -0.12 2.03 -2.47
C ALA A 197 0.90 0.88 -2.51
N CYS A 198 2.07 1.09 -3.09
CA CYS A 198 3.10 0.06 -3.17
C CYS A 198 3.75 -0.18 -1.81
N ARG A 199 3.91 -1.45 -1.44
CA ARG A 199 4.65 -1.89 -0.25
C ARG A 199 6.08 -1.33 -0.26
N GLY A 200 6.64 -1.10 0.93
CA GLY A 200 7.94 -0.43 1.09
C GLY A 200 7.92 1.11 0.92
N ALA A 201 6.98 1.69 0.16
CA ALA A 201 6.79 3.13 0.06
C ALA A 201 5.85 3.68 1.15
N ALA A 202 5.84 4.99 1.37
CA ALA A 202 5.23 5.60 2.56
C ALA A 202 3.73 5.31 2.74
N LEU A 203 2.93 5.33 1.65
CA LEU A 203 1.48 5.07 1.73
C LEU A 203 1.15 3.66 2.28
N ALA A 204 1.80 2.61 1.79
CA ALA A 204 1.54 1.24 2.22
C ALA A 204 2.19 0.95 3.57
N LYS A 205 3.43 1.42 3.76
CA LYS A 205 4.18 1.28 5.01
C LYS A 205 3.42 1.86 6.20
N ALA A 206 2.72 2.99 6.04
CA ALA A 206 1.84 3.53 7.06
C ALA A 206 0.65 2.60 7.41
N VAL A 207 0.10 1.86 6.44
CA VAL A 207 -0.94 0.84 6.69
C VAL A 207 -0.36 -0.39 7.39
N GLU A 208 0.80 -0.88 6.93
CA GLU A 208 1.53 -2.01 7.51
C GLU A 208 2.00 -1.72 8.95
N TRP A 209 2.20 -0.44 9.31
CA TRP A 209 2.46 0.01 10.68
C TRP A 209 1.19 0.17 11.54
N GLY A 210 0.03 -0.28 11.06
CA GLY A 210 -1.24 -0.28 11.79
C GLY A 210 -2.11 0.97 11.59
N TYR A 211 -1.59 2.02 10.95
CA TYR A 211 -2.33 3.27 10.69
C TYR A 211 -3.22 3.17 9.45
N ALA A 212 -3.96 2.07 9.28
CA ALA A 212 -4.84 1.86 8.15
C ALA A 212 -5.99 2.90 8.13
N PRO A 213 -6.19 3.69 7.06
CA PRO A 213 -7.05 4.88 7.09
C PRO A 213 -8.56 4.58 7.17
N TRP A 214 -8.97 3.30 7.02
CA TRP A 214 -10.34 2.84 7.23
C TRP A 214 -10.60 2.34 8.67
N ARG A 215 -9.56 2.15 9.49
CA ARG A 215 -9.69 1.71 10.88
C ARG A 215 -9.93 2.87 11.84
N THR A 216 -10.32 2.54 13.07
CA THR A 216 -10.40 3.47 14.21
C THR A 216 -9.55 2.97 15.37
N ALA A 217 -9.03 3.89 16.18
CA ALA A 217 -8.48 3.59 17.50
C ALA A 217 -9.42 4.19 18.55
N GLY A 218 -10.18 3.33 19.21
CA GLY A 218 -11.35 3.74 19.99
C GLY A 218 -12.36 4.49 19.11
N ALA A 219 -12.71 5.71 19.51
CA ALA A 219 -13.60 6.59 18.75
C ALA A 219 -12.91 7.45 17.68
N THR A 220 -11.57 7.41 17.57
CA THR A 220 -10.82 8.26 16.63
C THR A 220 -10.55 7.52 15.32
N SER A 221 -10.85 8.15 14.18
CA SER A 221 -10.47 7.64 12.86
C SER A 221 -8.96 7.69 12.65
N LEU A 222 -8.37 6.62 12.12
CA LEU A 222 -6.94 6.57 11.80
C LEU A 222 -6.58 7.23 10.46
N LYS A 223 -7.52 7.87 9.76
CA LYS A 223 -7.23 8.66 8.55
C LYS A 223 -6.08 9.64 8.75
N ASP A 224 -6.13 10.46 9.79
CA ASP A 224 -5.12 11.51 9.99
C ASP A 224 -3.84 10.96 10.64
N ALA A 225 -3.93 9.82 11.33
CA ALA A 225 -2.76 9.04 11.73
C ALA A 225 -2.02 8.45 10.51
N HIS A 226 -2.74 7.93 9.51
CA HIS A 226 -2.16 7.49 8.23
C HIS A 226 -1.42 8.63 7.55
N GLN A 227 -2.05 9.80 7.43
CA GLN A 227 -1.43 10.96 6.82
C GLN A 227 -0.21 11.44 7.62
N ALA A 228 -0.29 11.50 8.96
CA ALA A 228 0.84 11.83 9.81
C ALA A 228 2.00 10.82 9.66
N ALA A 229 1.70 9.52 9.55
CA ALA A 229 2.69 8.48 9.32
C ALA A 229 3.38 8.65 7.95
N VAL A 230 2.65 9.01 6.90
CA VAL A 230 3.20 9.31 5.58
C VAL A 230 4.16 10.51 5.62
N ARG A 231 3.85 11.57 6.38
CA ARG A 231 4.79 12.69 6.63
C ARG A 231 6.04 12.22 7.37
N MET A 232 5.81 11.49 8.45
CA MET A 232 6.81 10.98 9.39
C MET A 232 7.82 10.04 8.73
N ILE A 233 7.36 9.09 7.90
CA ILE A 233 8.20 8.17 7.12
C ILE A 233 9.16 8.94 6.21
N ARG A 234 8.68 10.03 5.61
CA ARG A 234 9.42 10.87 4.64
C ARG A 234 10.23 12.01 5.28
N ALA A 235 10.15 12.16 6.60
CA ALA A 235 10.66 13.35 7.30
C ALA A 235 10.17 14.67 6.65
N ASP A 236 8.91 14.70 6.21
CA ASP A 236 8.27 15.86 5.59
C ASP A 236 7.77 16.82 6.68
N TYR A 237 8.71 17.45 7.39
CA TYR A 237 8.43 18.24 8.60
C TYR A 237 7.48 19.41 8.33
N CYS A 238 7.51 20.00 7.13
CA CYS A 238 6.66 21.14 6.79
C CYS A 238 5.32 20.72 6.15
N GLY A 239 5.13 19.45 5.79
CA GLY A 239 3.95 18.98 5.06
C GLY A 239 3.88 19.44 3.60
N THR A 240 5.02 19.89 3.06
CA THR A 240 5.21 20.47 1.73
C THR A 240 5.58 19.42 0.69
N GLY A 241 5.86 18.19 1.11
CA GLY A 241 6.33 17.09 0.27
C GLY A 241 7.85 16.97 0.20
N VAL A 242 8.60 17.88 0.82
CA VAL A 242 10.06 17.89 0.85
C VAL A 242 10.59 16.86 1.84
N THR A 243 11.30 15.86 1.33
CA THR A 243 11.92 14.79 2.15
C THR A 243 13.22 15.25 2.80
N HIS A 244 13.35 15.02 4.11
CA HIS A 244 14.55 15.34 4.89
C HIS A 244 15.26 14.07 5.38
N THR A 245 15.22 13.04 4.56
CA THR A 245 15.72 11.71 4.91
C THR A 245 16.13 10.92 3.66
N VAL A 246 16.66 9.71 3.88
CA VAL A 246 17.12 8.76 2.84
C VAL A 246 16.59 7.37 3.18
N ASN A 247 16.32 6.50 2.20
CA ASN A 247 15.82 5.15 2.45
C ASN A 247 16.74 4.35 3.38
N GLY A 248 16.17 3.56 4.29
CA GLY A 248 16.93 2.74 5.25
C GLY A 248 17.58 3.54 6.39
N ASN A 249 17.16 4.78 6.64
CA ASN A 249 17.49 5.50 7.86
C ASN A 249 16.56 5.03 8.99
N PRO A 250 17.08 4.34 10.03
CA PRO A 250 16.22 3.79 11.06
C PRO A 250 15.51 4.89 11.87
N ILE A 251 14.25 4.65 12.23
CA ILE A 251 13.50 5.46 13.17
C ILE A 251 12.78 4.58 14.19
N ASP A 252 12.65 5.11 15.40
CA ASP A 252 11.80 4.55 16.44
C ASP A 252 10.49 5.36 16.48
N VAL A 253 9.35 4.67 16.60
CA VAL A 253 8.02 5.22 16.36
C VAL A 253 7.11 4.88 17.53
N SER A 254 6.35 5.87 18.00
CA SER A 254 5.33 5.66 19.02
C SER A 254 4.11 6.54 18.74
N ASP A 255 2.96 6.15 19.29
CA ASP A 255 1.72 6.91 19.18
C ASP A 255 0.88 6.85 20.47
N LYS A 256 -0.12 7.72 20.54
CA LYS A 256 -0.97 7.88 21.73
C LYS A 256 -2.01 6.77 21.94
N TRP A 257 -2.11 5.80 21.02
CA TRP A 257 -3.05 4.69 21.07
C TRP A 257 -2.37 3.35 21.39
N GLY A 258 -1.04 3.29 21.39
CA GLY A 258 -0.27 2.06 21.58
C GLY A 258 -0.33 1.11 20.38
N LEU A 259 -0.51 1.63 19.16
CA LEU A 259 -0.38 0.82 17.93
C LEU A 259 1.11 0.54 17.65
N GLN A 260 1.94 1.57 17.86
CA GLN A 260 3.39 1.51 17.97
C GLN A 260 3.83 2.01 19.35
N GLU A 261 4.84 1.36 19.92
CA GLU A 261 5.40 1.62 21.25
C GLU A 261 6.91 1.83 21.12
N PRO A 262 7.52 2.75 21.88
CA PRO A 262 8.92 3.13 21.67
C PRO A 262 9.87 1.98 22.01
N GLY A 263 10.69 1.58 21.03
CA GLY A 263 11.65 0.49 21.14
C GLY A 263 13.01 0.90 21.72
N THR A 264 13.29 2.21 21.80
CA THR A 264 14.63 2.75 22.10
C THR A 264 14.63 3.86 23.15
N ALA A 265 15.82 4.20 23.64
CA ALA A 265 16.08 5.39 24.45
C ALA A 265 16.64 6.58 23.62
N TRP A 266 16.38 6.61 22.31
CA TRP A 266 16.84 7.70 21.44
C TRP A 266 16.12 9.02 21.77
N PRO A 267 16.73 10.19 21.52
CA PRO A 267 16.08 11.47 21.77
C PRO A 267 14.86 11.64 20.86
N VAL A 268 13.84 12.34 21.37
CA VAL A 268 12.67 12.75 20.57
C VAL A 268 13.14 13.63 19.42
N GLU A 269 12.85 13.19 18.20
CA GLU A 269 13.13 13.91 16.97
C GLU A 269 12.03 14.94 16.71
N ALA A 270 10.79 14.47 16.54
CA ALA A 270 9.64 15.27 16.15
C ALA A 270 8.33 14.60 16.58
N LYS A 271 7.25 15.39 16.62
CA LYS A 271 5.88 14.88 16.74
C LYS A 271 5.08 15.31 15.52
N TRP A 272 4.15 14.46 15.10
CA TRP A 272 3.59 14.48 13.76
C TRP A 272 2.07 14.59 13.76
N GLY A 273 1.55 15.48 12.92
CA GLY A 273 0.15 15.59 12.52
C GLY A 273 0.00 15.40 11.01
N PRO A 274 -1.23 15.47 10.46
CA PRO A 274 -1.47 15.26 9.03
C PRO A 274 -0.75 16.28 8.12
N ASP A 275 -0.51 17.49 8.64
CA ASP A 275 0.10 18.60 7.91
C ASP A 275 1.62 18.74 8.16
N GLY A 276 2.29 17.68 8.63
CA GLY A 276 3.72 17.67 8.94
C GLY A 276 4.01 17.59 10.44
N ALA A 277 5.18 18.06 10.85
CA ALA A 277 5.58 18.11 12.25
C ALA A 277 4.81 19.21 13.02
N VAL A 278 4.41 18.92 14.27
CA VAL A 278 3.84 19.91 15.21
C VAL A 278 4.91 20.44 16.17
N CYS A 279 6.01 19.72 16.34
CA CYS A 279 7.25 20.17 16.99
C CYS A 279 8.44 19.40 16.39
N LEU A 280 9.63 20.00 16.47
CA LEU A 280 10.87 19.45 15.95
C LEU A 280 12.03 19.82 16.88
N ASN A 281 12.82 18.82 17.25
CA ASN A 281 14.09 18.96 17.96
C ASN A 281 15.24 18.89 16.95
N THR A 282 15.97 17.77 16.89
CA THR A 282 17.05 17.55 15.93
C THR A 282 16.53 16.67 14.79
N PRO A 283 16.55 17.11 13.52
CA PRO A 283 16.23 16.25 12.38
C PRO A 283 17.07 14.96 12.37
N ARG A 284 16.48 13.81 11.99
CA ARG A 284 17.19 12.50 11.97
C ARG A 284 18.45 12.41 11.09
N ARG A 285 18.71 13.43 10.26
CA ARG A 285 19.88 13.52 9.37
C ARG A 285 20.59 14.85 9.57
N GLN A 286 21.86 14.82 9.94
CA GLN A 286 22.66 16.03 10.25
C GLN A 286 22.87 16.96 9.05
N ALA A 287 22.65 16.48 7.83
CA ALA A 287 22.68 17.30 6.61
C ALA A 287 21.65 18.44 6.60
N TRP A 288 20.57 18.33 7.38
CA TRP A 288 19.58 19.39 7.57
C TRP A 288 19.59 19.85 9.02
N SER A 289 19.99 21.10 9.25
CA SER A 289 19.92 21.69 10.58
C SER A 289 18.46 21.99 10.96
N ARG A 290 18.16 22.00 12.27
CA ARG A 290 16.84 22.44 12.75
C ARG A 290 16.48 23.85 12.25
N ALA A 291 17.44 24.77 12.24
CA ALA A 291 17.22 26.15 11.81
C ALA A 291 16.76 26.21 10.35
N THR A 292 17.48 25.54 9.44
CA THR A 292 17.13 25.49 8.01
C THR A 292 15.76 24.86 7.75
N VAL A 293 15.36 23.82 8.50
CA VAL A 293 14.02 23.22 8.37
C VAL A 293 12.93 24.17 8.88
N VAL A 294 13.17 24.88 9.97
CA VAL A 294 12.21 25.87 10.50
C VAL A 294 12.06 27.05 9.55
N ASP A 295 13.14 27.54 8.95
CA ASP A 295 13.09 28.60 7.94
C ASP A 295 12.31 28.15 6.69
N GLU A 296 12.45 26.89 6.26
CA GLU A 296 11.62 26.30 5.20
C GLU A 296 10.13 26.28 5.58
N CYS A 297 9.78 25.81 6.78
CA CYS A 297 8.40 25.75 7.24
C CYS A 297 7.77 27.15 7.37
N VAL A 298 8.56 28.15 7.81
CA VAL A 298 8.12 29.55 7.84
C VAL A 298 7.90 30.09 6.43
N ALA A 299 8.82 29.83 5.49
CA ALA A 299 8.67 30.23 4.09
C ALA A 299 7.46 29.57 3.40
N ALA A 300 7.13 28.34 3.79
CA ALA A 300 5.92 27.61 3.37
C ALA A 300 4.63 28.07 4.08
N GLY A 301 4.68 29.08 4.95
CA GLY A 301 3.51 29.60 5.67
C GLY A 301 2.99 28.69 6.79
N ARG A 302 3.74 27.66 7.19
CA ARG A 302 3.40 26.72 8.27
C ARG A 302 3.74 27.26 9.66
N GLY A 303 4.58 28.29 9.73
CA GLY A 303 5.02 28.94 10.96
C GLY A 303 6.25 28.27 11.58
N VAL A 304 6.60 28.73 12.78
CA VAL A 304 7.79 28.27 13.52
C VAL A 304 7.46 26.97 14.27
N LEU A 305 8.16 25.88 13.96
CA LEU A 305 8.05 24.66 14.76
C LEU A 305 8.65 24.89 16.16
N PRO A 306 7.94 24.60 17.27
CA PRO A 306 8.49 24.59 18.62
C PRO A 306 9.42 23.38 18.84
N TYR A 307 10.16 23.38 19.95
CA TYR A 307 10.84 22.18 20.46
C TYR A 307 9.82 21.26 21.13
N CYS A 308 10.01 19.95 21.02
CA CYS A 308 9.21 18.95 21.74
C CYS A 308 9.72 18.82 23.18
N THR A 309 8.87 19.03 24.19
CA THR A 309 9.31 19.17 25.60
C THR A 309 9.27 17.88 26.41
N ASN A 310 8.60 16.84 25.90
CA ASN A 310 8.35 15.59 26.62
C ASN A 310 8.18 14.40 25.65
N ASN A 311 7.94 13.21 26.18
CA ASN A 311 7.76 11.97 25.40
C ASN A 311 6.28 11.59 25.13
N ASP A 312 5.31 12.49 25.34
CA ASP A 312 3.90 12.24 24.98
C ASP A 312 3.67 12.58 23.50
N PRO A 313 3.30 11.61 22.63
CA PRO A 313 3.02 11.88 21.22
C PRO A 313 1.92 12.93 20.97
N SER A 314 1.07 13.20 21.96
CA SER A 314 -0.06 14.14 21.89
C SER A 314 0.32 15.62 22.07
N GLU A 315 1.56 15.93 22.45
CA GLU A 315 2.02 17.32 22.63
C GLU A 315 1.79 18.15 21.35
N PHE A 316 1.34 19.40 21.51
CA PHE A 316 0.93 20.29 20.41
C PHE A 316 -0.14 19.73 19.46
N GLY A 317 -0.90 18.71 19.90
CA GLY A 317 -1.92 18.05 19.07
C GLY A 317 -1.37 16.95 18.16
N GLY A 318 -0.15 16.47 18.42
CA GLY A 318 0.44 15.35 17.71
C GLY A 318 -0.41 14.07 17.76
N LEU A 319 -0.16 13.20 16.79
CA LEU A 319 -0.75 11.87 16.69
C LEU A 319 0.32 10.80 16.93
N LEU A 320 1.51 11.02 16.34
CA LEU A 320 2.66 10.12 16.35
C LEU A 320 3.90 10.89 16.82
N MET A 321 4.89 10.17 17.34
CA MET A 321 6.20 10.68 17.70
C MET A 321 7.29 9.82 17.07
N THR A 322 8.37 10.45 16.64
CA THR A 322 9.62 9.76 16.30
C THR A 322 10.71 10.06 17.30
N GLN A 323 11.50 9.02 17.59
CA GLN A 323 12.79 9.12 18.23
C GLN A 323 13.85 8.70 17.21
N ALA A 324 14.95 9.44 17.14
CA ALA A 324 16.02 9.20 16.17
C ALA A 324 17.37 9.66 16.70
N ASN A 325 18.39 8.83 16.53
CA ASN A 325 19.78 9.30 16.61
C ASN A 325 20.11 10.04 15.31
N ALA A 326 20.59 11.28 15.41
CA ALA A 326 20.97 12.08 14.24
C ALA A 326 22.27 11.52 13.62
N LEU A 327 22.15 10.94 12.42
CA LEU A 327 23.24 10.38 11.61
C LEU A 327 23.68 11.33 10.47
#